data_AF-A0A0B2AN55-F1
#
_entry.id   AF-A0A0B2AN55-F1
#
_cell.length_a   1.000
_cell.length_b   1.000
_cell.length_c   1.000
_cell.angle_alpha   90.00
_cell.angle_beta   90.00
_cell.angle_gamma   90.00
#
_symmetry.space_group_name_H-M   'P 1'
#
loop_
_entity.id
_entity.type
_entity.pdbx_description
1 polymer ?
#
loop_
_entity_poly.entity_id
_entity_poly.type
_entity_poly.pdbx_seq_one_letter_code
_entity_poly.pdbx_strand_id
1 'polypeptide(L)'
;MGIKLGTAGILGFFAISGYLTTVSAQRASSFREFASARMFPFYAGLVVAAIAVAFFAAPLGALLTGGHYEIRSGLAFLGLAVLVLSGLTTAPSIGTSLKGNVDYLDWNGILWTLTWAALCYVIVAAVVFLLRRRSAERHARTVIALLLAATTAADSSQIFAKGFEPDRTAFVLPLIAFFLAGSLLAFYREQVHVELLPAMLAAALALAFLITGLGPVLTALPLTYLIVSAASLRSLARIQLSRDVAYGIYLYGWPVQQLLAALHLPALLPPLGYAAVALIAVLPFAFASSVVVEQLDHRWLQSQPSRQNAHMELVSAH
;
A
#
# COMPACT_ATOMS: atom_id res chain seq x y z
N MET A 1 -19.67 11.37 -10.82
CA MET A 1 -18.24 11.03 -10.65
C MET A 1 -18.11 10.11 -9.45
N GLY A 2 -18.17 8.79 -9.67
CA GLY A 2 -17.96 7.82 -8.60
C GLY A 2 -16.47 7.51 -8.47
N ILE A 3 -15.91 7.60 -7.28
CA ILE A 3 -14.60 7.01 -6.99
C ILE A 3 -14.73 5.52 -7.34
N LYS A 4 -13.92 5.03 -8.28
CA LYS A 4 -13.87 3.58 -8.58
C LYS A 4 -13.54 2.87 -7.26
N LEU A 5 -14.28 1.81 -6.92
CA LEU A 5 -14.17 1.13 -5.62
C LEU A 5 -12.71 0.75 -5.27
N GLY A 6 -11.91 0.42 -6.29
CA GLY A 6 -10.48 0.15 -6.14
C GLY A 6 -9.64 1.36 -5.69
N THR A 7 -9.96 2.56 -6.16
CA THR A 7 -9.29 3.82 -5.78
C THR A 7 -9.46 4.10 -4.28
N ALA A 8 -10.67 3.90 -3.74
CA ALA A 8 -10.92 4.03 -2.30
C ALA A 8 -10.12 3.00 -1.48
N GLY A 9 -10.01 1.76 -1.96
CA GLY A 9 -9.21 0.72 -1.33
C GLY A 9 -7.72 1.08 -1.25
N ILE A 10 -7.16 1.67 -2.30
CA ILE A 10 -5.77 2.13 -2.33
C ILE A 10 -5.54 3.26 -1.31
N LEU A 11 -6.42 4.26 -1.26
CA LEU A 11 -6.31 5.36 -0.29
C LEU A 11 -6.38 4.84 1.15
N GLY A 12 -7.27 3.88 1.42
CA GLY A 12 -7.35 3.22 2.72
C GLY A 12 -6.09 2.42 3.07
N PHE A 13 -5.48 1.75 2.10
CA PHE A 13 -4.19 1.08 2.29
C PHE A 13 -3.09 2.08 2.69
N PHE A 14 -3.02 3.25 2.06
CA PHE A 14 -2.04 4.30 2.41
C PHE A 14 -2.29 4.86 3.81
N ALA A 15 -3.54 5.14 4.17
CA ALA A 15 -3.92 5.60 5.51
C ALA A 15 -3.48 4.64 6.63
N ILE A 16 -3.87 3.37 6.50
CA ILE A 16 -3.50 2.33 7.48
C ILE A 16 -1.98 2.12 7.48
N SER A 17 -1.35 2.13 6.30
CA SER A 17 0.09 1.97 6.17
C SER A 17 0.86 3.08 6.86
N GLY A 18 0.43 4.33 6.75
CA GLY A 18 1.04 5.48 7.43
C GLY A 18 0.96 5.37 8.95
N TYR A 19 -0.23 5.02 9.45
CA TYR A 19 -0.45 4.81 10.88
C TYR A 19 0.47 3.71 11.44
N LEU A 20 0.44 2.53 10.83
CA LEU A 20 1.21 1.37 11.29
C LEU A 20 2.72 1.56 11.17
N THR A 21 3.17 2.23 10.10
CA THR A 21 4.61 2.50 9.88
C THR A 21 5.13 3.48 10.94
N THR A 22 4.37 4.53 11.24
CA THR A 22 4.75 5.50 12.28
C THR A 22 4.79 4.87 13.66
N VAL A 23 3.77 4.07 14.03
CA VAL A 23 3.76 3.31 15.28
C VAL A 23 4.96 2.36 15.37
N SER A 24 5.29 1.67 14.27
CA SER A 24 6.45 0.78 14.21
C SER A 24 7.76 1.54 14.39
N ALA A 25 7.90 2.72 13.76
CA ALA A 25 9.10 3.56 13.86
C ALA A 25 9.28 4.13 15.28
N GLN A 26 8.20 4.57 15.95
CA GLN A 26 8.26 5.05 17.33
C GLN A 26 8.65 3.96 18.33
N ARG A 27 8.26 2.70 18.08
CA ARG A 27 8.55 1.55 18.96
C ARG A 27 9.95 0.98 18.74
N ALA A 28 10.49 1.07 17.53
CA ALA A 28 11.77 0.46 17.18
C ALA A 28 12.95 1.11 17.91
N SER A 29 13.85 0.28 18.44
CA SER A 29 15.06 0.71 19.13
C SER A 29 16.14 1.23 18.17
N SER A 30 16.06 0.91 16.88
CA SER A 30 17.01 1.35 15.85
C SER A 30 16.35 1.39 14.47
N PHE A 31 16.98 2.09 13.51
CA PHE A 31 16.54 2.08 12.11
C PHE A 31 16.53 0.66 11.54
N ARG A 32 17.53 -0.17 11.91
CA ARG A 32 17.64 -1.56 11.45
C ARG A 32 16.43 -2.40 11.90
N GLU A 33 16.01 -2.26 13.16
CA GLU A 33 14.84 -2.97 13.68
C GLU A 33 13.54 -2.53 12.99
N PHE A 34 13.39 -1.23 12.71
CA PHE A 34 12.26 -0.74 11.93
C PHE A 34 12.29 -1.26 10.49
N ALA A 35 13.43 -1.19 9.83
CA ALA A 35 13.60 -1.67 8.47
C ALA A 35 13.26 -3.16 8.40
N SER A 36 13.64 -3.95 9.43
CA SER A 36 13.28 -5.35 9.46
C SER A 36 11.81 -5.62 9.71
N ALA A 37 11.18 -4.88 10.62
CA ALA A 37 9.77 -5.08 10.94
C ALA A 37 8.80 -4.56 9.86
N ARG A 38 9.27 -3.71 8.93
CA ARG A 38 8.38 -3.00 8.01
C ARG A 38 8.84 -2.94 6.56
N MET A 39 10.10 -2.59 6.29
CA MET A 39 10.57 -2.35 4.93
C MET A 39 10.86 -3.65 4.18
N PHE A 40 11.42 -4.65 4.86
CA PHE A 40 11.76 -5.92 4.21
C PHE A 40 10.55 -6.83 3.95
N PRO A 41 9.60 -7.07 4.87
CA PRO A 41 8.41 -7.85 4.52
C PRO A 41 7.64 -7.23 3.34
N PHE A 42 7.57 -5.89 3.31
CA PHE A 42 7.05 -5.13 2.18
C PHE A 42 7.82 -5.42 0.89
N TYR A 43 9.15 -5.29 0.91
CA TYR A 43 9.99 -5.53 -0.25
C TYR A 43 9.97 -6.99 -0.72
N ALA A 44 10.05 -7.95 0.20
CA ALA A 44 9.99 -9.37 -0.09
C ALA A 44 8.65 -9.73 -0.75
N GLY A 45 7.53 -9.24 -0.20
CA GLY A 45 6.21 -9.46 -0.81
C GLY A 45 6.12 -8.89 -2.22
N LEU A 46 6.62 -7.67 -2.43
CA LEU A 46 6.72 -7.04 -3.75
C LEU A 46 7.50 -7.92 -4.75
N VAL A 47 8.67 -8.41 -4.37
CA VAL A 47 9.52 -9.25 -5.25
C VAL A 47 8.84 -10.58 -5.56
N VAL A 48 8.27 -11.25 -4.55
CA VAL A 48 7.55 -12.52 -4.74
C VAL A 48 6.36 -12.33 -5.70
N ALA A 49 5.58 -11.26 -5.51
CA ALA A 49 4.45 -10.96 -6.39
C ALA A 49 4.91 -10.60 -7.82
N ALA A 50 5.99 -9.83 -7.97
CA ALA A 50 6.53 -9.49 -9.28
C ALA A 50 7.02 -10.73 -10.05
N ILE A 51 7.68 -11.68 -9.37
CA ILE A 51 8.09 -12.97 -9.93
C ILE A 51 6.85 -13.79 -10.34
N ALA A 52 5.85 -13.87 -9.46
CA ALA A 52 4.60 -14.58 -9.73
C ALA A 52 3.90 -14.03 -11.00
N VAL A 53 3.85 -12.71 -11.14
CA VAL A 53 3.27 -12.06 -12.31
C VAL A 53 4.12 -12.31 -13.56
N ALA A 54 5.43 -12.05 -13.49
CA ALA A 54 6.33 -12.09 -14.65
C ALA A 54 6.48 -13.48 -15.27
N PHE A 55 6.45 -14.54 -14.45
CA PHE A 55 6.80 -15.90 -14.89
C PHE A 55 5.66 -16.91 -14.75
N PHE A 56 4.54 -16.57 -14.12
CA PHE A 56 3.39 -17.48 -14.00
C PHE A 56 2.11 -16.85 -14.54
N ALA A 57 1.72 -15.68 -14.04
CA ALA A 57 0.47 -15.04 -14.48
C ALA A 57 0.57 -14.62 -15.96
N ALA A 58 1.68 -14.01 -16.37
CA ALA A 58 1.84 -13.54 -17.75
C ALA A 58 1.86 -14.66 -18.81
N PRO A 59 2.61 -15.75 -18.64
CA PRO A 59 2.48 -16.91 -19.53
C PRO A 59 1.06 -17.49 -19.56
N LEU A 60 0.41 -17.60 -18.39
CA LEU A 60 -0.97 -18.11 -18.32
C LEU A 60 -1.95 -17.18 -19.05
N GLY A 61 -1.83 -15.87 -18.88
CA GLY A 61 -2.64 -14.88 -19.60
C GLY A 61 -2.47 -15.03 -21.12
N ALA A 62 -1.25 -15.21 -21.61
CA ALA A 62 -1.00 -15.41 -23.03
C ALA A 62 -1.71 -16.67 -23.56
N LEU A 63 -1.69 -17.76 -22.80
CA LEU A 63 -2.42 -19.00 -23.14
C LEU A 63 -3.94 -18.78 -23.19
N LEU A 64 -4.50 -18.06 -22.22
CA LEU A 64 -5.95 -17.81 -22.13
C LEU A 64 -6.45 -16.86 -23.23
N THR A 65 -5.64 -15.89 -23.62
CA THR A 65 -6.02 -14.84 -24.57
C THR A 65 -5.60 -15.13 -26.03
N GLY A 66 -4.83 -16.19 -26.26
CA GLY A 66 -4.15 -16.40 -27.55
C GLY A 66 -3.11 -15.31 -27.86
N GLY A 67 -2.58 -14.68 -26.82
CA GLY A 67 -1.52 -13.68 -26.89
C GLY A 67 -0.13 -14.31 -26.97
N HIS A 68 0.91 -13.46 -26.97
CA HIS A 68 2.31 -13.88 -26.97
C HIS A 68 3.02 -13.44 -25.69
N TYR A 69 3.67 -14.40 -25.02
CA TYR A 69 4.54 -14.13 -23.87
C TYR A 69 6.00 -13.99 -24.33
N GLU A 70 6.66 -12.94 -23.88
CA GLU A 70 8.09 -12.71 -24.13
C GLU A 70 8.84 -12.62 -22.80
N ILE A 71 9.82 -13.51 -22.62
CA ILE A 71 10.63 -13.58 -21.40
C ILE A 71 11.38 -12.28 -21.10
N ARG A 72 11.84 -11.58 -22.14
CA ARG A 72 12.58 -10.31 -22.02
C ARG A 72 11.70 -9.21 -21.43
N SER A 73 10.44 -9.15 -21.87
CA SER A 73 9.43 -8.24 -21.33
C SER A 73 9.06 -8.59 -19.88
N GLY A 74 8.98 -9.89 -19.54
CA GLY A 74 8.80 -10.35 -18.16
C GLY A 74 9.95 -9.94 -17.23
N LEU A 75 11.19 -10.06 -17.71
CA LEU A 75 12.39 -9.61 -16.98
C LEU A 75 12.43 -8.08 -16.81
N ALA A 76 12.04 -7.31 -17.83
CA ALA A 76 11.96 -5.86 -17.73
C ALA A 76 10.93 -5.41 -16.69
N PHE A 77 9.76 -6.05 -16.67
CA PHE A 77 8.74 -5.83 -15.65
C PHE A 77 9.27 -6.16 -14.24
N LEU A 78 9.93 -7.31 -14.07
CA LEU A 78 10.54 -7.69 -12.80
C LEU A 78 11.60 -6.69 -12.35
N GLY A 79 12.48 -6.25 -13.25
CA GLY A 79 13.52 -5.27 -12.95
C GLY A 79 12.96 -3.97 -12.41
N LEU A 80 11.93 -3.42 -13.05
CA LEU A 80 11.28 -2.19 -12.58
C LEU A 80 10.58 -2.37 -11.22
N ALA A 81 9.94 -3.52 -10.99
CA ALA A 81 9.33 -3.84 -9.71
C ALA A 81 10.37 -3.95 -8.59
N VAL A 82 11.47 -4.68 -8.82
CA VAL A 82 12.58 -4.89 -7.88
C VAL A 82 13.30 -3.58 -7.55
N LEU A 83 13.44 -2.68 -8.53
CA LEU A 83 14.02 -1.35 -8.33
C LEU A 83 13.03 -0.34 -7.75
N VAL A 84 11.75 -0.72 -7.60
CA VAL A 84 10.69 0.16 -7.08
C VAL A 84 10.55 1.42 -7.95
N LEU A 85 10.68 1.26 -9.27
CA LEU A 85 10.64 2.37 -10.25
C LEU A 85 9.32 2.45 -11.02
N SER A 86 8.39 1.51 -10.81
CA SER A 86 7.11 1.44 -11.52
C SER A 86 6.23 2.69 -11.35
N GLY A 87 6.48 3.53 -10.34
CA GLY A 87 5.80 4.82 -10.13
C GLY A 87 6.39 5.98 -10.93
N LEU A 88 7.61 5.83 -11.44
CA LEU A 88 8.34 6.87 -12.18
C LEU A 88 8.26 6.68 -13.69
N THR A 89 7.88 5.50 -14.15
CA THR A 89 7.73 5.16 -15.56
C THR A 89 6.46 4.38 -15.79
N THR A 90 6.01 4.29 -17.04
CA THR A 90 5.00 3.31 -17.42
C THR A 90 5.59 1.91 -17.26
N ALA A 91 4.86 1.01 -16.59
CA ALA A 91 5.26 -0.39 -16.52
C ALA A 91 5.19 -1.02 -17.92
N PRO A 92 6.21 -1.79 -18.34
CA PRO A 92 6.21 -2.43 -19.64
C PRO A 92 5.14 -3.50 -19.67
N SER A 93 4.39 -3.56 -20.77
CA SER A 93 3.54 -4.70 -21.07
C SER A 93 4.41 -5.97 -21.21
N ILE A 94 3.89 -7.10 -20.75
CA ILE A 94 4.60 -8.38 -20.88
C ILE A 94 4.17 -9.04 -22.19
N GLY A 95 4.78 -8.62 -23.31
CA GLY A 95 4.33 -9.02 -24.64
C GLY A 95 2.87 -8.63 -24.90
N THR A 96 2.11 -9.52 -25.55
CA THR A 96 0.66 -9.37 -25.78
C THR A 96 -0.16 -10.33 -24.91
N SER A 97 0.35 -10.70 -23.74
CA SER A 97 -0.23 -11.71 -22.86
C SER A 97 -1.60 -11.39 -22.27
N LEU A 98 -2.09 -10.16 -22.38
CA LEU A 98 -3.45 -9.76 -22.00
C LEU A 98 -4.29 -9.32 -23.19
N LYS A 99 -4.01 -9.86 -24.38
CA LYS A 99 -4.71 -9.49 -25.62
C LYS A 99 -6.23 -9.59 -25.43
N GLY A 100 -6.96 -8.53 -25.77
CA GLY A 100 -8.41 -8.48 -25.66
C GLY A 100 -8.97 -8.04 -24.30
N ASN A 101 -8.13 -7.92 -23.26
CA ASN A 101 -8.55 -7.29 -22.01
C ASN A 101 -8.68 -5.76 -22.19
N VAL A 102 -9.56 -5.13 -21.40
CA VAL A 102 -9.74 -3.67 -21.40
C VAL A 102 -8.42 -2.96 -21.06
N ASP A 103 -7.69 -3.46 -20.06
CA ASP A 103 -6.40 -2.93 -19.62
C ASP A 103 -5.23 -3.84 -20.06
N TYR A 104 -5.18 -4.18 -21.36
CA TYR A 104 -4.26 -5.18 -21.94
C TYR A 104 -2.74 -4.89 -21.80
N LEU A 105 -2.36 -3.70 -21.33
CA LEU A 105 -0.96 -3.33 -21.11
C LEU A 105 -0.54 -3.47 -19.63
N ASP A 106 -1.49 -3.61 -18.70
CA ASP A 106 -1.22 -3.43 -17.28
C ASP A 106 -1.42 -4.72 -16.48
N TRP A 107 -0.32 -5.45 -16.26
CA TRP A 107 -0.32 -6.67 -15.44
C TRP A 107 -0.42 -6.40 -13.94
N ASN A 108 0.06 -5.25 -13.47
CA ASN A 108 0.05 -4.92 -12.06
C ASN A 108 -0.01 -3.42 -11.87
N GLY A 109 -1.23 -2.88 -12.05
CA GLY A 109 -1.52 -1.46 -11.91
C GLY A 109 -1.41 -0.95 -10.48
N ILE A 110 -0.96 -1.77 -9.54
CA ILE A 110 -0.75 -1.40 -8.14
C ILE A 110 0.74 -1.13 -7.88
N LEU A 111 1.67 -1.69 -8.66
CA LEU A 111 3.12 -1.48 -8.47
C LEU A 111 3.54 -0.01 -8.51
N TRP A 112 2.89 0.80 -9.34
CA TRP A 112 3.22 2.22 -9.42
C TRP A 112 2.92 2.94 -8.10
N THR A 113 1.85 2.56 -7.39
CA THR A 113 1.54 3.11 -6.07
C THR A 113 2.55 2.68 -5.01
N LEU A 114 3.09 1.46 -5.10
CA LEU A 114 4.10 0.96 -4.15
C LEU A 114 5.38 1.79 -4.15
N THR A 115 5.72 2.43 -5.28
CA THR A 115 6.85 3.37 -5.34
C THR A 115 6.65 4.54 -4.38
N TRP A 116 5.45 5.11 -4.37
CA TRP A 116 5.09 6.20 -3.46
C TRP A 116 4.96 5.72 -2.01
N ALA A 117 4.49 4.48 -1.79
CA ALA A 117 4.46 3.88 -0.45
C ALA A 117 5.88 3.71 0.13
N ALA A 118 6.84 3.22 -0.68
CA ALA A 118 8.23 3.09 -0.28
C ALA A 118 8.87 4.45 0.05
N LEU A 119 8.61 5.48 -0.77
CA LEU A 119 9.04 6.84 -0.48
C LEU A 119 8.49 7.34 0.88
N CYS A 120 7.21 7.10 1.15
CA CYS A 120 6.59 7.48 2.43
C CYS A 120 7.21 6.74 3.62
N TYR A 121 7.60 5.47 3.46
CA TYR A 121 8.32 4.72 4.49
C TYR A 121 9.66 5.37 4.81
N VAL A 122 10.40 5.79 3.78
CA VAL A 122 11.67 6.51 3.93
C VAL A 122 11.46 7.87 4.62
N ILE A 123 10.45 8.63 4.22
CA ILE A 123 10.11 9.93 4.84
C ILE A 123 9.83 9.76 6.33
N VAL A 124 8.93 8.84 6.71
CA VAL A 124 8.60 8.61 8.13
C VAL A 124 9.81 8.12 8.91
N ALA A 125 10.59 7.20 8.35
CA ALA A 125 11.82 6.72 8.99
C ALA A 125 12.80 7.88 9.22
N ALA A 126 13.07 8.70 8.20
CA ALA A 126 13.95 9.86 8.32
C ALA A 126 13.45 10.81 9.40
N VAL A 127 12.18 11.20 9.37
CA VAL A 127 11.60 12.12 10.35
C VAL A 127 11.69 11.57 11.77
N VAL A 128 11.30 10.31 12.00
CA VAL A 128 11.28 9.71 13.34
C VAL A 128 12.69 9.49 13.88
N PHE A 129 13.61 8.95 13.08
CA PHE A 129 14.95 8.60 13.56
C PHE A 129 15.88 9.81 13.67
N LEU A 130 15.79 10.81 12.78
CA LEU A 130 16.56 12.05 12.90
C LEU A 130 16.10 12.90 14.08
N LEU A 131 14.81 12.82 14.45
CA LEU A 131 14.19 13.61 15.51
C LEU A 131 13.88 12.78 16.76
N ARG A 132 14.64 11.70 17.02
CA ARG A 132 14.36 10.73 18.09
C ARG A 132 14.67 11.21 19.53
N ARG A 133 15.17 12.44 19.72
CA ARG A 133 15.42 12.99 21.07
C ARG A 133 14.10 13.32 21.77
N ARG A 134 14.04 13.30 23.12
CA ARG A 134 12.78 13.50 23.88
C ARG A 134 12.02 14.79 23.55
N SER A 135 12.70 15.89 23.25
CA SER A 135 12.06 17.14 22.79
C SER A 135 11.74 17.12 21.29
N ALA A 136 12.42 16.26 20.53
CA ALA A 136 12.33 16.15 19.08
C ALA A 136 11.14 15.31 18.60
N GLU A 137 10.46 14.56 19.48
CA GLU A 137 9.19 13.93 19.11
C GLU A 137 8.11 14.96 18.73
N ARG A 138 8.02 16.09 19.46
CA ARG A 138 7.16 17.21 19.06
C ARG A 138 7.54 17.73 17.67
N HIS A 139 8.85 17.79 17.37
CA HIS A 139 9.34 18.23 16.08
C HIS A 139 8.95 17.24 14.96
N ALA A 140 9.02 15.92 15.20
CA ALA A 140 8.56 14.92 14.26
C ALA A 140 7.06 15.09 13.92
N ARG A 141 6.24 15.33 14.94
CA ARG A 141 4.80 15.63 14.78
C ARG A 141 4.58 16.87 13.92
N THR A 142 5.29 17.96 14.24
CA THR A 142 5.21 19.21 13.48
C THR A 142 5.65 19.03 12.03
N VAL A 143 6.75 18.31 11.79
CA VAL A 143 7.24 18.04 10.42
C VAL A 143 6.22 17.24 9.61
N ILE A 144 5.63 16.18 10.17
CA ILE A 144 4.59 15.40 9.46
C ILE A 144 3.34 16.26 9.20
N ALA A 145 2.93 17.09 10.15
CA ALA A 145 1.81 18.01 9.96
C ALA A 145 2.10 19.04 8.85
N LEU A 146 3.32 19.59 8.82
CA LEU A 146 3.75 20.53 7.77
C LEU A 146 3.82 19.85 6.41
N LEU A 147 4.32 18.63 6.32
CA LEU A 147 4.32 17.85 5.08
C LEU A 147 2.91 17.58 4.59
N LEU A 148 1.99 17.18 5.48
CA LEU A 148 0.58 16.98 5.14
C LEU A 148 -0.05 18.28 4.61
N ALA A 149 0.17 19.39 5.32
CA ALA A 149 -0.32 20.70 4.91
C ALA A 149 0.26 21.13 3.55
N ALA A 150 1.56 20.94 3.34
CA ALA A 150 2.23 21.24 2.07
C ALA A 150 1.69 20.39 0.91
N THR A 151 1.50 19.08 1.11
CA THR A 151 0.89 18.21 0.10
C THR A 151 -0.55 18.60 -0.22
N THR A 152 -1.30 19.02 0.81
CA THR A 152 -2.68 19.51 0.66
C THR A 152 -2.74 20.82 -0.11
N ALA A 153 -1.87 21.76 0.22
CA ALA A 153 -1.80 23.04 -0.47
C ALA A 153 -1.35 22.86 -1.93
N ALA A 154 -0.38 21.99 -2.18
CA ALA A 154 0.11 21.70 -3.54
C ALA A 154 -1.00 21.09 -4.41
N ASP A 155 -1.70 20.06 -3.93
CA ASP A 155 -2.81 19.43 -4.66
C ASP A 155 -3.97 20.39 -4.90
N SER A 156 -4.37 21.13 -3.86
CA SER A 156 -5.43 22.13 -3.97
C SER A 156 -5.06 23.19 -5.01
N SER A 157 -3.81 23.67 -5.01
CA SER A 157 -3.34 24.66 -5.99
C SER A 157 -3.39 24.13 -7.43
N GLN A 158 -3.13 22.84 -7.65
CA GLN A 158 -3.24 22.22 -8.97
C GLN A 158 -4.69 22.14 -9.43
N ILE A 159 -5.61 21.74 -8.53
CA ILE A 159 -7.04 21.68 -8.81
C ILE A 159 -7.59 23.07 -9.13
N PHE A 160 -7.24 24.09 -8.36
CA PHE A 160 -7.68 25.46 -8.61
C PHE A 160 -7.09 26.04 -9.91
N ALA A 161 -5.86 25.67 -10.27
CA ALA A 161 -5.19 26.21 -11.46
C ALA A 161 -5.58 25.51 -12.78
N LYS A 162 -5.78 24.19 -12.75
CA LYS A 162 -5.96 23.37 -13.97
C LYS A 162 -7.33 22.69 -14.06
N GLY A 163 -8.17 22.80 -13.02
CA GLY A 163 -9.36 21.98 -12.88
C GLY A 163 -9.03 20.55 -12.45
N PHE A 164 -10.05 19.71 -12.30
CA PHE A 164 -9.86 18.30 -11.95
C PHE A 164 -9.68 17.46 -13.22
N GLU A 165 -8.43 17.13 -13.55
CA GLU A 165 -8.10 16.12 -14.56
C GLU A 165 -7.64 14.83 -13.86
N PRO A 166 -8.42 13.73 -13.94
CA PRO A 166 -8.06 12.47 -13.29
C PRO A 166 -6.96 11.74 -14.08
N ASP A 167 -5.72 12.20 -13.95
CA ASP A 167 -4.52 11.49 -14.41
C ASP A 167 -3.76 10.84 -13.23
N ARG A 168 -2.91 9.85 -13.52
CA ARG A 168 -2.06 9.15 -12.53
C ARG A 168 -1.23 10.13 -11.70
N THR A 169 -0.74 11.22 -12.32
CA THR A 169 0.03 12.27 -11.65
C THR A 169 -0.79 13.03 -10.60
N ALA A 170 -2.06 13.33 -10.89
CA ALA A 170 -2.99 13.97 -9.96
C ALA A 170 -3.34 13.07 -8.75
N PHE A 171 -3.08 11.76 -8.84
CA PHE A 171 -3.37 10.82 -7.77
C PHE A 171 -2.20 10.63 -6.78
N VAL A 172 -0.98 11.06 -7.12
CA VAL A 172 0.21 10.90 -6.27
C VAL A 172 0.09 11.68 -4.96
N LEU A 173 -0.29 12.95 -5.02
CA LEU A 173 -0.44 13.80 -3.83
C LEU A 173 -1.54 13.29 -2.87
N PRO A 174 -2.73 12.87 -3.35
CA PRO A 174 -3.68 12.09 -2.55
C PRO A 174 -3.07 10.91 -1.81
N LEU A 175 -2.32 10.05 -2.48
CA LEU A 175 -1.70 8.88 -1.84
C LEU A 175 -0.80 9.29 -0.67
N ILE A 176 0.10 10.24 -0.92
CA ILE A 176 1.04 10.74 0.09
C ILE A 176 0.28 11.41 1.25
N ALA A 177 -0.75 12.20 0.96
CA ALA A 177 -1.54 12.86 1.98
C ALA A 177 -2.29 11.87 2.89
N PHE A 178 -2.90 10.81 2.33
CA PHE A 178 -3.52 9.75 3.13
C PHE A 178 -2.50 9.05 4.03
N PHE A 179 -1.29 8.80 3.52
CA PHE A 179 -0.20 8.25 4.32
C PHE A 179 0.22 9.16 5.48
N LEU A 180 0.43 10.45 5.19
CA LEU A 180 0.84 11.44 6.17
C LEU A 180 -0.27 11.69 7.20
N ALA A 181 -1.54 11.66 6.79
CA ALA A 181 -2.69 11.72 7.68
C ALA A 181 -2.71 10.53 8.66
N GLY A 182 -2.50 9.30 8.17
CA GLY A 182 -2.36 8.13 9.02
C GLY A 182 -1.18 8.23 9.98
N SER A 183 -0.05 8.75 9.49
CA SER A 183 1.15 8.99 10.30
C SER A 183 0.91 10.03 11.39
N LEU A 184 0.20 11.11 11.08
CA LEU A 184 -0.17 12.14 12.05
C LEU A 184 -1.08 11.57 13.14
N LEU A 185 -2.12 10.80 12.78
CA LEU A 185 -2.98 10.13 13.75
C LEU A 185 -2.22 9.17 14.65
N ALA A 186 -1.18 8.50 14.16
CA ALA A 186 -0.34 7.62 14.98
C ALA A 186 0.39 8.40 16.09
N PHE A 187 0.89 9.61 15.81
CA PHE A 187 1.49 10.45 16.83
C PHE A 187 0.51 10.94 17.90
N TYR A 188 -0.77 11.11 17.53
CA TYR A 188 -1.84 11.52 18.43
C TYR A 188 -2.66 10.34 18.96
N ARG A 189 -2.24 9.09 18.76
CA ARG A 189 -3.02 7.88 19.08
C ARG A 189 -3.47 7.76 20.54
N GLU A 190 -2.74 8.38 21.47
CA GLU A 190 -3.07 8.37 22.91
C GLU A 190 -4.07 9.46 23.30
N GLN A 191 -4.28 10.45 22.42
CA GLN A 191 -5.19 11.59 22.62
C GLN A 191 -6.47 11.46 21.79
N VAL A 192 -6.39 10.74 20.67
CA VAL A 192 -7.50 10.50 19.75
C VAL A 192 -8.39 9.40 20.32
N HIS A 193 -9.53 9.81 20.87
CA HIS A 193 -10.57 8.91 21.34
C HIS A 193 -11.57 8.63 20.21
N VAL A 194 -11.95 7.36 20.05
CA VAL A 194 -12.95 6.95 19.05
C VAL A 194 -14.34 7.17 19.62
N GLU A 195 -14.84 8.39 19.44
CA GLU A 195 -16.16 8.81 19.88
C GLU A 195 -17.10 9.09 18.69
N LEU A 196 -18.41 9.00 18.95
CA LEU A 196 -19.44 9.18 17.92
C LEU A 196 -19.41 10.60 17.32
N LEU A 197 -19.22 11.64 18.14
CA LEU A 197 -19.26 13.03 17.67
C LEU A 197 -18.08 13.37 16.73
N PRO A 198 -16.80 13.11 17.07
CA PRO A 198 -15.69 13.25 16.12
C PRO A 198 -15.86 12.40 14.85
N ALA A 199 -16.43 11.19 14.95
CA ALA A 199 -16.71 10.37 13.78
C ALA A 199 -17.79 10.99 12.88
N MET A 200 -18.87 11.52 13.43
CA MET A 200 -19.89 12.23 12.66
C MET A 200 -19.33 13.49 11.99
N LEU A 201 -18.51 14.27 12.70
CA LEU A 201 -17.84 15.44 12.14
C LEU A 201 -16.89 15.08 11.00
N ALA A 202 -16.08 14.03 11.18
CA ALA A 202 -15.20 13.54 10.12
C ALA A 202 -15.99 13.03 8.91
N ALA A 203 -17.11 12.33 9.12
CA ALA A 203 -17.99 11.88 8.05
C ALA A 203 -18.63 13.05 7.30
N ALA A 204 -19.11 14.07 8.04
CA ALA A 204 -19.68 15.28 7.45
C ALA A 204 -18.65 16.05 6.62
N LEU A 205 -17.42 16.21 7.13
CA LEU A 205 -16.33 16.88 6.41
C LEU A 205 -15.90 16.09 5.16
N ALA A 206 -15.72 14.77 5.29
CA ALA A 206 -15.39 13.92 4.15
C ALA A 206 -16.48 14.01 3.06
N LEU A 207 -17.76 13.94 3.45
CA LEU A 207 -18.88 14.08 2.53
C LEU A 207 -18.91 15.47 1.87
N ALA A 208 -18.71 16.54 2.65
CA ALA A 208 -18.68 17.91 2.14
C ALA A 208 -17.56 18.09 1.10
N PHE A 209 -16.36 17.59 1.37
CA PHE A 209 -15.23 17.66 0.42
C PHE A 209 -15.45 16.82 -0.84
N LEU A 210 -16.08 15.65 -0.71
CA LEU A 210 -16.45 14.82 -1.86
C LEU A 210 -17.50 15.50 -2.75
N ILE A 211 -18.49 16.16 -2.16
CA ILE A 211 -19.56 16.86 -2.91
C ILE A 211 -19.03 18.13 -3.59
N THR A 212 -18.21 18.91 -2.88
CA THR A 212 -17.69 20.19 -3.36
C THR A 212 -16.57 20.05 -4.40
N GLY A 213 -16.04 18.83 -4.60
CA GLY A 213 -14.94 18.59 -5.52
C GLY A 213 -13.61 19.20 -5.06
N LEU A 214 -13.49 19.55 -3.77
CA LEU A 214 -12.30 20.12 -3.14
C LEU A 214 -11.13 19.11 -3.00
N GLY A 215 -11.06 18.13 -3.90
CA GLY A 215 -9.94 17.21 -4.05
C GLY A 215 -9.93 16.02 -3.07
N PRO A 216 -9.39 14.87 -3.49
CA PRO A 216 -9.16 13.74 -2.58
C PRO A 216 -8.23 14.10 -1.41
N VAL A 217 -7.32 15.08 -1.55
CA VAL A 217 -6.37 15.40 -0.46
C VAL A 217 -7.05 16.03 0.76
N LEU A 218 -8.04 16.90 0.59
CA LEU A 218 -8.76 17.47 1.75
C LEU A 218 -9.58 16.39 2.50
N THR A 219 -9.97 15.32 1.81
CA THR A 219 -10.60 14.16 2.45
C THR A 219 -9.61 13.28 3.22
N ALA A 220 -8.30 13.44 3.03
CA ALA A 220 -7.29 12.53 3.57
C ALA A 220 -7.38 12.39 5.09
N LEU A 221 -7.35 13.49 5.84
CA LEU A 221 -7.42 13.44 7.30
C LEU A 221 -8.75 12.91 7.85
N PRO A 222 -9.93 13.46 7.46
CA PRO A 222 -11.20 12.96 7.98
C PRO A 222 -11.47 11.50 7.58
N LEU A 223 -11.17 11.11 6.34
CA LEU A 223 -11.40 9.74 5.89
C LEU A 223 -10.42 8.76 6.55
N THR A 224 -9.15 9.15 6.71
CA THR A 224 -8.17 8.35 7.46
C THR A 224 -8.60 8.16 8.92
N TYR A 225 -9.12 9.20 9.56
CA TYR A 225 -9.67 9.08 10.92
C TYR A 225 -10.80 8.05 10.98
N LEU A 226 -11.75 8.09 10.04
CA LEU A 226 -12.84 7.11 9.98
C LEU A 226 -12.33 5.68 9.75
N ILE A 227 -11.37 5.50 8.83
CA ILE A 227 -10.79 4.19 8.51
C ILE A 227 -10.06 3.60 9.73
N VAL A 228 -9.20 4.38 10.38
CA VAL A 228 -8.45 3.94 11.56
C VAL A 228 -9.38 3.70 12.74
N SER A 229 -10.39 4.55 12.94
CA SER A 229 -11.41 4.38 13.97
C SER A 229 -12.21 3.10 13.76
N ALA A 230 -12.66 2.83 12.53
CA ALA A 230 -13.37 1.60 12.20
C ALA A 230 -12.50 0.36 12.44
N ALA A 231 -11.21 0.41 12.06
CA ALA A 231 -10.27 -0.68 12.31
C ALA A 231 -10.04 -0.95 13.81
N SER A 232 -10.27 0.02 14.68
CA SER A 232 -10.15 -0.14 16.15
C SER A 232 -11.39 -0.75 16.83
N LEU A 233 -12.52 -0.84 16.11
CA LEU A 233 -13.76 -1.38 16.67
C LEU A 233 -13.62 -2.88 16.97
N ARG A 234 -14.02 -3.29 18.18
CA ARG A 234 -13.91 -4.69 18.65
C ARG A 234 -14.57 -5.72 17.74
N SER A 235 -15.64 -5.36 17.03
CA SER A 235 -16.33 -6.24 16.08
C SER A 235 -15.49 -6.55 14.85
N LEU A 236 -14.80 -5.55 14.31
CA LEU A 236 -13.92 -5.69 13.15
C LEU A 236 -12.54 -6.22 13.54
N ALA A 237 -12.09 -5.93 14.77
CA ALA A 237 -10.85 -6.50 15.32
C ALA A 237 -10.89 -8.03 15.50
N ARG A 238 -12.07 -8.67 15.45
CA ARG A 238 -12.19 -10.15 15.42
C ARG A 238 -11.84 -10.75 14.06
N ILE A 239 -11.96 -9.96 12.99
CA ILE A 239 -11.59 -10.36 11.63
C ILE A 239 -10.15 -9.91 11.40
N GLN A 240 -9.20 -10.56 12.09
CA GLN A 240 -7.78 -10.30 11.91
C GLN A 240 -7.23 -11.17 10.78
N LEU A 241 -7.17 -10.62 9.57
CA LEU A 241 -6.21 -11.12 8.60
C LEU A 241 -4.81 -10.75 9.07
N SER A 242 -3.85 -11.65 8.87
CA SER A 242 -2.45 -11.28 9.09
C SER A 242 -2.07 -10.13 8.15
N ARG A 243 -1.16 -9.27 8.61
CA ARG A 243 -0.67 -8.11 7.84
C ARG A 243 -0.20 -8.54 6.45
N ASP A 244 0.43 -9.69 6.36
CA ASP A 244 1.04 -10.20 5.13
C ASP A 244 -0.01 -10.75 4.16
N VAL A 245 -1.11 -11.34 4.65
CA VAL A 245 -2.24 -11.73 3.79
C VAL A 245 -2.94 -10.50 3.24
N ALA A 246 -3.20 -9.47 4.06
CA ALA A 246 -3.82 -8.23 3.60
C ALA A 246 -2.95 -7.55 2.53
N TYR A 247 -1.62 -7.58 2.70
CA TYR A 247 -0.68 -7.10 1.69
C TYR A 247 -0.68 -7.97 0.43
N GLY A 248 -0.77 -9.30 0.56
CA GLY A 248 -0.94 -10.21 -0.57
C GLY A 248 -2.19 -9.89 -1.38
N ILE A 249 -3.35 -9.70 -0.73
CA ILE A 249 -4.61 -9.31 -1.41
C ILE A 249 -4.39 -8.04 -2.25
N TYR A 250 -3.67 -7.07 -1.70
CA TYR A 250 -3.31 -5.84 -2.40
C TYR A 250 -2.38 -6.08 -3.60
N LEU A 251 -1.38 -6.95 -3.49
CA LEU A 251 -0.42 -7.23 -4.57
C LEU A 251 -1.01 -8.08 -5.72
N TYR A 252 -1.85 -9.06 -5.38
CA TYR A 252 -2.37 -10.04 -6.33
C TYR A 252 -3.77 -9.69 -6.87
N GLY A 253 -4.48 -8.74 -6.26
CA GLY A 253 -5.86 -8.41 -6.65
C GLY A 253 -5.99 -8.02 -8.12
N TRP A 254 -5.11 -7.14 -8.61
CA TRP A 254 -5.13 -6.73 -10.02
C TRP A 254 -4.70 -7.84 -10.99
N PRO A 255 -3.57 -8.56 -10.79
CA PRO A 255 -3.23 -9.72 -11.61
C PRO A 255 -4.33 -10.79 -11.68
N VAL A 256 -4.98 -11.10 -10.56
CA VAL A 256 -6.09 -12.06 -10.51
C VAL A 256 -7.27 -11.55 -11.33
N GLN A 257 -7.62 -10.26 -11.21
CA GLN A 257 -8.63 -9.64 -12.06
C GLN A 257 -8.28 -9.76 -13.55
N GLN A 258 -7.03 -9.52 -13.95
CA GLN A 258 -6.62 -9.66 -15.35
C GLN A 258 -6.77 -11.09 -15.88
N LEU A 259 -6.47 -12.11 -15.06
CA LEU A 259 -6.68 -13.51 -15.42
C LEU A 259 -8.17 -13.86 -15.52
N LEU A 260 -9.01 -13.37 -14.60
CA LEU A 260 -10.46 -13.56 -14.69
C LEU A 260 -11.06 -12.82 -15.90
N ALA A 261 -10.52 -11.66 -16.25
CA ALA A 261 -10.89 -10.92 -17.45
C ALA A 261 -10.50 -11.68 -18.73
N ALA A 262 -9.34 -12.33 -18.76
CA ALA A 262 -8.93 -13.21 -19.86
C ALA A 262 -9.88 -14.41 -20.04
N LEU A 263 -10.55 -14.85 -18.98
CA LEU A 263 -11.62 -15.86 -19.01
C LEU A 263 -13.00 -15.29 -19.38
N HIS A 264 -13.08 -14.01 -19.77
CA HIS A 264 -14.31 -13.32 -20.17
C HIS A 264 -15.37 -13.20 -19.06
N LEU A 265 -15.01 -13.40 -17.79
CA LEU A 265 -15.94 -13.28 -16.66
C LEU A 265 -16.61 -11.89 -16.50
N PRO A 266 -15.96 -10.76 -16.84
CA PRO A 266 -16.62 -9.45 -16.80
C PRO A 266 -17.84 -9.35 -17.72
N ALA A 267 -17.93 -10.17 -18.78
CA ALA A 267 -19.09 -10.23 -19.65
C ALA A 267 -20.23 -11.11 -19.08
N LEU A 268 -19.89 -11.99 -18.12
CA LEU A 268 -20.82 -12.98 -17.55
C LEU A 268 -21.41 -12.54 -16.21
N LEU A 269 -20.71 -11.66 -15.48
CA LEU A 269 -21.07 -11.26 -14.12
C LEU A 269 -21.31 -9.75 -14.03
N PRO A 270 -22.29 -9.29 -13.24
CA PRO A 270 -22.39 -7.88 -12.90
C PRO A 270 -21.14 -7.43 -12.11
N PRO A 271 -20.79 -6.13 -12.10
CA PRO A 271 -19.55 -5.63 -11.50
C PRO A 271 -19.30 -6.08 -10.05
N LEU A 272 -20.35 -6.14 -9.22
CA LEU A 272 -20.24 -6.63 -7.83
C LEU A 272 -19.97 -8.13 -7.76
N GLY A 273 -20.60 -8.92 -8.63
CA GLY A 273 -20.35 -10.36 -8.73
C GLY A 273 -18.91 -10.64 -9.16
N TYR A 274 -18.43 -9.90 -10.15
CA TYR A 274 -17.04 -9.96 -10.59
C TYR A 274 -16.06 -9.59 -9.46
N ALA A 275 -16.32 -8.51 -8.73
CA ALA A 275 -15.49 -8.10 -7.58
C ALA A 275 -15.47 -9.16 -6.47
N ALA A 276 -16.60 -9.79 -6.17
CA ALA A 276 -16.68 -10.85 -5.17
C ALA A 276 -15.89 -12.09 -5.60
N VAL A 277 -16.00 -12.52 -6.86
CA VAL A 277 -15.23 -13.65 -7.40
C VAL A 277 -13.73 -13.33 -7.39
N ALA A 278 -13.33 -12.12 -7.78
CA ALA A 278 -11.94 -11.70 -7.72
C ALA A 278 -11.39 -11.70 -6.28
N LEU A 279 -12.19 -11.24 -5.31
CA LEU A 279 -11.82 -11.25 -3.90
C LEU A 279 -11.65 -12.67 -3.36
N ILE A 280 -12.51 -13.62 -3.75
CA ILE A 280 -12.38 -15.02 -3.33
C ILE A 280 -11.16 -15.65 -4.00
N ALA A 281 -10.97 -15.41 -5.30
CA ALA A 281 -9.88 -15.98 -6.08
C ALA A 281 -8.49 -15.51 -5.64
N VAL A 282 -8.37 -14.29 -5.07
CA VAL A 282 -7.07 -13.76 -4.63
C VAL A 282 -6.60 -14.34 -3.29
N LEU A 283 -7.50 -14.79 -2.42
CA LEU A 283 -7.17 -15.33 -1.08
C LEU A 283 -6.11 -16.44 -1.07
N PRO A 284 -6.19 -17.50 -1.91
CA PRO A 284 -5.17 -18.55 -1.91
C PRO A 284 -3.78 -18.03 -2.29
N PHE A 285 -3.69 -17.11 -3.26
CA PHE A 285 -2.42 -16.50 -3.66
C PHE A 285 -1.85 -15.59 -2.56
N ALA A 286 -2.72 -14.78 -1.94
CA ALA A 286 -2.34 -13.93 -0.82
C ALA A 286 -1.82 -14.74 0.37
N PHE A 287 -2.48 -15.85 0.70
CA PHE A 287 -2.06 -16.74 1.78
C PHE A 287 -0.76 -17.49 1.46
N ALA A 288 -0.62 -18.04 0.25
CA ALA A 288 0.62 -18.70 -0.15
C ALA A 288 1.81 -17.72 -0.10
N SER A 289 1.60 -16.50 -0.59
CA SER A 289 2.63 -15.46 -0.56
C SER A 289 2.97 -15.03 0.86
N SER A 290 2.00 -14.94 1.78
CA SER A 290 2.30 -14.55 3.16
C SER A 290 3.20 -15.56 3.86
N VAL A 291 2.97 -16.86 3.62
CA VAL A 291 3.82 -17.93 4.19
C VAL A 291 5.26 -17.83 3.67
N VAL A 292 5.44 -17.56 2.37
CA VAL A 292 6.78 -17.37 1.79
C VAL A 292 7.48 -16.16 2.38
N VAL A 293 6.77 -15.02 2.51
CA VAL A 293 7.32 -13.79 3.08
C VAL A 293 7.71 -13.98 4.55
N GLU A 294 6.88 -14.66 5.34
CA GLU A 294 7.15 -14.97 6.74
C GLU A 294 8.43 -15.83 6.90
N GLN A 295 8.59 -16.86 6.06
CA GLN A 295 9.80 -17.69 6.07
C GLN A 295 11.07 -16.90 5.72
N LEU A 296 10.98 -15.97 4.77
CA LEU A 296 12.08 -15.09 4.40
C LEU A 296 12.45 -14.14 5.55
N ASP A 297 11.44 -13.58 6.23
CA ASP A 297 11.64 -12.69 7.36
C ASP A 297 12.33 -13.40 8.53
N HIS A 298 11.87 -14.61 8.87
CA HIS A 298 12.53 -15.44 9.90
C HIS A 298 14.01 -15.72 9.58
N ARG A 299 14.33 -16.11 8.35
CA ARG A 299 15.72 -16.39 7.94
C ARG A 299 16.58 -15.14 8.02
N TRP A 300 16.05 -14.00 7.61
CA TRP A 300 16.80 -12.76 7.65
C TRP A 300 17.00 -12.25 9.09
N LEU A 301 16.00 -12.37 9.96
CA LEU A 301 16.14 -12.08 11.39
C LEU A 301 17.20 -12.97 12.06
N GLN A 302 17.29 -14.25 11.70
CA GLN A 302 18.33 -15.16 12.18
C GLN A 302 19.74 -14.80 11.71
N SER A 303 19.87 -14.18 10.53
CA SER A 303 21.15 -13.74 9.97
C SER A 303 21.71 -12.45 10.60
N GLN A 304 20.99 -11.80 11.53
CA GLN A 304 21.43 -10.53 12.12
C GLN A 304 22.42 -10.74 13.29
N PRO A 305 23.60 -10.08 13.29
CA PRO A 305 24.65 -10.25 14.31
C PRO A 305 24.22 -9.96 15.74
N SER A 306 23.27 -9.04 15.94
CA SER A 306 22.81 -8.61 17.28
C SER A 306 22.12 -9.73 18.07
N ARG A 307 21.59 -10.77 17.41
CA ARG A 307 21.03 -11.96 18.08
C ARG A 307 21.99 -13.15 18.09
N GLN A 308 22.90 -13.25 17.13
CA GLN A 308 23.99 -14.23 17.19
C GLN A 308 24.91 -13.98 18.39
N ASN A 309 25.20 -12.72 18.71
CA ASN A 309 25.99 -12.37 19.90
C ASN A 309 25.25 -12.68 21.20
N ALA A 310 23.95 -12.43 21.30
CA ALA A 310 23.16 -12.82 22.48
C ALA A 310 23.11 -14.35 22.68
N HIS A 311 23.08 -15.12 21.58
CA HIS A 311 23.10 -16.57 21.62
C HIS A 311 24.50 -17.14 21.92
N MET A 312 25.58 -16.46 21.50
CA MET A 312 26.96 -16.82 21.85
C MET A 312 27.32 -16.41 23.29
N GLU A 313 26.84 -15.27 23.79
CA GLU A 313 27.04 -14.86 25.19
C GLU A 313 26.38 -15.86 26.15
N LEU A 314 25.17 -16.33 25.84
CA LEU A 314 24.49 -17.38 26.62
C LEU A 314 25.19 -18.74 26.56
N VAL A 315 25.89 -19.06 25.45
CA VAL A 315 26.64 -20.32 25.30
C VAL A 315 28.05 -20.22 25.90
N SER A 316 28.64 -19.03 26.00
CA SER A 316 29.93 -18.79 26.66
C SER A 316 29.82 -18.58 28.17
N ALA A 317 28.61 -18.38 28.69
CA ALA A 317 28.30 -18.28 30.12
C ALA A 317 27.97 -19.64 30.77
N HIS A 318 28.10 -20.74 30.01
CA HIS A 318 28.00 -22.12 30.44
C HIS A 318 29.31 -22.86 30.15
#